data_AF-A0A343JCB5-F1
#
_entry.id   AF-A0A343JCB5-F1
#
_cell.length_a   1.000
_cell.length_b   1.000
_cell.length_c   1.000
_cell.angle_alpha   90.00
_cell.angle_beta   90.00
_cell.angle_gamma   90.00
#
_symmetry.space_group_name_H-M   'P 1'
#
loop_
_entity.id
_entity.type
_entity.pdbx_description
1 polymer ?
#
loop_
_entity_poly.entity_id
_entity_poly.type
_entity_poly.pdbx_seq_one_letter_code
_entity_poly.pdbx_strand_id
1 'polypeptide(L)'
;MDFYLKRKLIILRDDFNTGNWNLKTFQKFMADIRYSILNISQDEFIELMTIPKELFKGYIYLKDYSTWQISNKSYFLKNIKIFNEEFFVKLADKIYKLQYSLEDIVETIDFIGLNFNVMRKNYGKKIGLPLKNIEEILRECVVINNEQLIKLGPVFAERINRVLNMKS
;
A
#
# COMPACT_ATOMS: atom_id res chain seq x y z
N MET A 1 -0.97 -1.37 17.97
CA MET A 1 -0.07 -0.44 17.25
C MET A 1 1.11 0.04 18.11
N ASP A 2 2.31 0.18 17.54
CA ASP A 2 3.46 0.77 18.25
C ASP A 2 3.45 2.31 18.30
N PHE A 3 4.28 2.90 19.17
CA PHE A 3 4.37 4.35 19.36
C PHE A 3 4.88 5.09 18.11
N TYR A 4 5.77 4.45 17.33
CA TYR A 4 6.31 5.03 16.12
C TYR A 4 5.20 5.28 15.09
N LEU A 5 4.44 4.25 14.75
CA LEU A 5 3.36 4.34 13.77
C LEU A 5 2.27 5.30 14.26
N LYS A 6 1.90 5.21 15.54
CA LYS A 6 0.90 6.11 16.13
C LYS A 6 1.25 7.59 15.90
N ARG A 7 2.50 7.98 16.15
CA ARG A 7 2.98 9.36 15.92
C ARG A 7 2.94 9.72 14.43
N LYS A 8 3.35 8.82 13.55
CA LYS A 8 3.33 9.06 12.09
C LYS A 8 1.92 9.24 11.55
N LEU A 9 0.98 8.43 12.03
CA LEU A 9 -0.43 8.52 11.67
C LEU A 9 -1.06 9.85 12.12
N ILE A 10 -0.74 10.34 13.33
CA ILE A 10 -1.22 11.66 13.79
C ILE A 10 -0.77 12.77 12.84
N ILE A 11 0.50 12.79 12.46
CA ILE A 11 1.04 13.77 11.50
C ILE A 11 0.35 13.63 10.14
N LEU A 12 0.23 12.40 9.64
CA LEU A 12 -0.39 12.12 8.35
C LEU A 12 -1.87 12.56 8.29
N ARG A 13 -2.61 12.33 9.37
CA ARG A 13 -3.99 12.81 9.50
C ARG A 13 -4.07 14.33 9.39
N ASP A 14 -3.18 15.03 10.10
CA ASP A 14 -3.15 16.49 10.11
C ASP A 14 -2.74 17.05 8.73
N ASP A 15 -1.79 16.39 8.05
CA ASP A 15 -1.43 16.68 6.66
C ASP A 15 -2.66 16.54 5.75
N PHE A 16 -3.40 15.44 5.86
CA PHE A 16 -4.62 15.21 5.07
C PHE A 16 -5.70 16.27 5.31
N ASN A 17 -5.94 16.66 6.56
CA ASN A 17 -6.91 17.71 6.92
C ASN A 17 -6.51 19.10 6.40
N THR A 18 -5.21 19.39 6.34
CA THR A 18 -4.70 20.71 5.92
C THR A 18 -4.42 20.80 4.42
N GLY A 19 -4.56 19.71 3.66
CA GLY A 19 -4.24 19.66 2.25
C GLY A 19 -2.73 19.62 1.95
N ASN A 20 -1.88 19.46 2.96
CA ASN A 20 -0.41 19.48 2.84
C ASN A 20 0.15 18.10 2.48
N TRP A 21 -0.32 17.51 1.38
CA TRP A 21 0.04 16.15 1.00
C TRP A 21 0.14 15.96 -0.52
N ASN A 22 0.90 14.95 -0.92
CA ASN A 22 1.11 14.55 -2.31
C ASN A 22 1.47 13.05 -2.39
N LEU A 23 1.84 12.54 -3.57
CA LEU A 23 2.24 11.13 -3.74
C LEU A 23 3.36 10.68 -2.80
N LYS A 24 4.31 11.56 -2.47
CA LYS A 24 5.38 11.27 -1.51
C LYS A 24 4.85 11.06 -0.10
N THR A 25 3.73 11.69 0.26
CA THR A 25 3.03 11.43 1.52
C THR A 25 2.52 9.99 1.58
N PHE A 26 1.90 9.49 0.52
CA PHE A 26 1.45 8.09 0.45
C PHE A 26 2.63 7.10 0.43
N GLN A 27 3.72 7.41 -0.27
CA GLN A 27 4.93 6.57 -0.24
C GLN A 27 5.47 6.41 1.18
N LYS A 28 5.61 7.52 1.92
CA LYS A 28 6.06 7.51 3.33
C LYS A 28 5.11 6.70 4.20
N PHE A 29 3.80 6.89 4.00
CA PHE A 29 2.77 6.13 4.70
C PHE A 29 2.91 4.62 4.49
N MET A 30 3.12 4.16 3.24
CA MET A 30 3.38 2.75 2.95
C MET A 30 4.65 2.24 3.65
N ALA A 31 5.72 3.05 3.66
CA ALA A 31 6.96 2.70 4.35
C ALA A 31 6.79 2.60 5.88
N ASP A 32 6.01 3.51 6.48
CA ASP A 32 5.71 3.52 7.92
C ASP A 32 4.91 2.29 8.33
N ILE A 33 3.89 1.90 7.56
CA ILE A 33 3.13 0.66 7.80
C ILE A 33 4.03 -0.56 7.69
N ARG A 34 4.86 -0.61 6.64
CA ARG A 34 5.80 -1.71 6.44
C ARG A 34 6.79 -1.84 7.59
N TYR A 35 7.24 -0.72 8.17
CA TYR A 35 8.14 -0.72 9.32
C TYR A 35 7.47 -1.30 10.57
N SER A 36 6.20 -0.94 10.81
CA SER A 36 5.43 -1.35 11.99
C SER A 36 4.55 -2.59 11.76
N ILE A 37 4.77 -3.33 10.68
CA ILE A 37 3.89 -4.40 10.18
C ILE A 37 3.66 -5.54 11.20
N LEU A 38 4.59 -5.74 12.13
CA LEU A 38 4.44 -6.73 13.19
C LEU A 38 3.55 -6.25 14.35
N ASN A 39 3.44 -4.94 14.53
CA ASN A 39 2.83 -4.29 15.68
C ASN A 39 1.41 -3.75 15.38
N ILE A 40 0.89 -4.03 14.19
CA ILE A 40 -0.49 -3.68 13.80
C ILE A 40 -1.38 -4.91 13.80
N SER A 41 -2.66 -4.71 14.07
CA SER A 41 -3.69 -5.74 13.91
C SER A 41 -4.10 -5.87 12.43
N GLN A 42 -4.82 -6.95 12.12
CA GLN A 42 -5.40 -7.14 10.78
C GLN A 42 -6.40 -6.03 10.43
N ASP A 43 -7.26 -5.64 11.38
CA ASP A 43 -8.25 -4.59 11.17
C ASP A 43 -7.60 -3.21 10.97
N GLU A 44 -6.57 -2.89 11.77
CA GLU A 44 -5.77 -1.69 11.58
C GLU A 44 -5.13 -1.68 10.19
N PHE A 45 -4.56 -2.81 9.74
CA PHE A 45 -3.96 -2.92 8.41
C PHE A 45 -5.00 -2.71 7.29
N ILE A 46 -6.15 -3.38 7.35
CA ILE A 46 -7.22 -3.28 6.33
C ILE A 46 -7.72 -1.84 6.22
N GLU A 47 -7.99 -1.18 7.35
CA GLU A 47 -8.50 0.19 7.35
C GLU A 47 -7.45 1.16 6.78
N LEU A 48 -6.18 1.05 7.19
CA LEU A 48 -5.10 1.87 6.67
C LEU A 48 -4.87 1.66 5.17
N MET A 49 -4.95 0.41 4.71
CA MET A 49 -4.75 0.03 3.31
C MET A 49 -5.86 0.47 2.38
N THR A 50 -7.01 0.90 2.91
CA THR A 50 -8.08 1.45 2.08
C THR A 50 -7.65 2.76 1.40
N ILE A 51 -6.80 3.56 2.06
CA ILE A 51 -6.29 4.83 1.52
C ILE A 51 -5.52 4.63 0.20
N PRO A 52 -4.44 3.82 0.13
CA PRO A 52 -3.72 3.58 -1.12
C PRO A 52 -4.59 2.85 -2.14
N LYS A 53 -5.50 1.96 -1.73
CA LYS A 53 -6.45 1.33 -2.67
C LYS A 53 -7.32 2.35 -3.39
N GLU A 54 -7.90 3.30 -2.65
CA GLU A 54 -8.71 4.37 -3.25
C GLU A 54 -7.88 5.17 -4.26
N LEU A 55 -6.62 5.48 -3.92
CA LEU A 55 -5.68 6.15 -4.82
C LEU A 55 -5.48 5.36 -6.13
N PHE A 56 -5.12 4.07 -6.05
CA PHE A 56 -4.88 3.21 -7.21
C PHE A 56 -6.10 3.00 -8.11
N LYS A 57 -7.32 3.05 -7.55
CA LYS A 57 -8.56 2.79 -8.29
C LYS A 57 -9.02 3.93 -9.19
N GLY A 58 -8.49 5.15 -9.07
CA GLY A 58 -9.02 6.24 -9.88
C GLY A 58 -8.30 7.58 -9.85
N TYR A 59 -7.22 7.73 -9.08
CA TYR A 59 -6.57 9.04 -8.93
C TYR A 59 -5.15 9.08 -9.46
N ILE A 60 -4.56 7.92 -9.77
CA ILE A 60 -3.22 7.81 -10.31
C ILE A 60 -3.18 6.94 -11.56
N TYR A 61 -2.16 7.18 -12.38
CA TYR A 61 -1.85 6.35 -13.54
C TYR A 61 -0.35 6.23 -13.73
N LEU A 62 0.06 5.21 -14.47
CA LEU A 62 1.42 5.08 -14.99
C LEU A 62 1.46 5.61 -16.42
N LYS A 63 2.39 6.55 -16.68
CA LYS A 63 2.51 7.20 -18.00
C LYS A 63 2.95 6.24 -19.10
N ASP A 64 3.98 5.44 -18.84
CA ASP A 64 4.53 4.46 -19.76
C ASP A 64 4.50 3.08 -19.09
N TYR A 65 3.36 2.39 -19.25
CA TYR A 65 3.14 1.08 -18.65
C TYR A 65 4.17 0.05 -19.11
N SER A 66 4.53 0.02 -20.39
CA SER A 66 5.45 -0.98 -20.92
C SER A 66 6.86 -0.82 -20.36
N THR A 67 7.38 0.40 -20.35
CA THR A 67 8.70 0.68 -19.78
C THR A 67 8.71 0.44 -18.27
N TRP A 68 7.66 0.84 -17.56
CA TRP A 68 7.49 0.57 -16.13
C TRP A 68 7.52 -0.93 -15.84
N GLN A 69 6.75 -1.74 -16.59
CA GLN A 69 6.69 -3.19 -16.40
C GLN A 69 8.07 -3.84 -16.58
N ILE A 70 8.80 -3.47 -17.63
CA ILE A 70 10.13 -4.02 -17.91
C ILE A 70 11.12 -3.64 -16.81
N SER A 71 11.12 -2.36 -16.42
CA SER A 71 12.09 -1.81 -15.45
C SER A 71 11.88 -2.37 -14.04
N ASN A 72 10.63 -2.62 -13.66
CA ASN A 72 10.28 -3.07 -12.31
C ASN A 72 10.18 -4.58 -12.14
N LYS A 73 10.12 -5.36 -13.23
CA LYS A 73 9.93 -6.82 -13.20
C LYS A 73 10.83 -7.53 -12.18
N SER A 74 12.14 -7.31 -12.24
CA SER A 74 13.10 -8.00 -11.35
C SER A 74 12.89 -7.63 -9.88
N TYR A 75 12.69 -6.34 -9.61
CA TYR A 75 12.46 -5.84 -8.26
C TYR A 75 11.15 -6.39 -7.68
N PHE A 76 10.06 -6.41 -8.46
CA PHE A 76 8.77 -6.88 -7.98
C PHE A 76 8.77 -8.38 -7.71
N LEU A 77 9.35 -9.17 -8.62
CA LEU A 77 9.49 -10.61 -8.44
C LEU A 77 10.29 -10.94 -7.18
N LYS A 78 11.40 -10.24 -6.91
CA LYS A 78 12.22 -10.44 -5.72
C LYS A 78 11.39 -10.28 -4.43
N ASN A 79 10.44 -9.36 -4.41
CA ASN A 79 9.63 -9.06 -3.24
C ASN A 79 8.44 -10.01 -3.04
N ILE A 80 8.07 -10.83 -4.04
CA ILE A 80 6.91 -11.75 -3.92
C ILE A 80 7.26 -13.23 -4.06
N LYS A 81 8.39 -13.60 -4.67
CA LYS A 81 8.75 -15.02 -4.93
C LYS A 81 8.95 -15.88 -3.69
N ILE A 82 9.07 -15.27 -2.51
CA ILE A 82 9.24 -16.00 -1.25
C ILE A 82 7.92 -16.56 -0.70
N PHE A 83 6.78 -16.12 -1.26
CA PHE A 83 5.45 -16.49 -0.82
C PHE A 83 4.94 -17.62 -1.70
N ASN A 84 4.44 -18.69 -1.06
CA ASN A 84 4.00 -19.91 -1.75
C ASN A 84 2.48 -19.95 -1.94
N GLU A 85 1.75 -18.94 -1.48
CA GLU A 85 0.32 -18.82 -1.68
C GLU A 85 0.00 -18.73 -3.18
N GLU A 86 -1.05 -19.43 -3.62
CA GLU A 86 -1.46 -19.51 -5.02
C GLU A 86 -1.60 -18.12 -5.68
N PHE A 87 -2.09 -17.14 -4.91
CA PHE A 87 -2.16 -15.74 -5.34
C PHE A 87 -0.79 -15.19 -5.77
N PHE A 88 0.25 -15.32 -4.95
CA PHE A 88 1.58 -14.80 -5.28
C PHE A 88 2.27 -15.59 -6.39
N VAL A 89 1.99 -16.88 -6.51
CA VAL A 89 2.46 -17.70 -7.64
C VAL A 89 1.86 -17.20 -8.96
N LYS A 90 0.55 -16.95 -9.01
CA LYS A 90 -0.13 -16.38 -10.18
C LYS A 90 0.36 -14.97 -10.49
N LEU A 91 0.53 -14.12 -9.47
CA LEU A 91 1.05 -12.77 -9.63
C LEU A 91 2.49 -12.79 -10.18
N ALA A 92 3.33 -13.71 -9.70
CA ALA A 92 4.68 -13.88 -10.21
C ALA A 92 4.70 -14.27 -11.70
N ASP A 93 3.80 -15.15 -12.14
CA ASP A 93 3.64 -15.50 -13.55
C ASP A 93 3.19 -14.30 -14.41
N LYS A 94 2.19 -13.53 -13.95
CA LYS A 94 1.77 -12.27 -14.61
C LYS A 94 2.94 -11.30 -14.75
N ILE A 95 3.73 -11.10 -13.68
CA ILE A 95 4.91 -10.22 -13.73
C ILE A 95 5.98 -10.77 -14.68
N TYR A 96 6.18 -12.08 -14.72
CA TYR A 96 7.13 -12.71 -15.65
C TYR A 96 6.76 -12.42 -17.11
N LYS A 97 5.47 -12.47 -17.42
CA LYS A 97 4.89 -12.22 -18.74
C LYS A 97 4.66 -10.74 -19.07
N LEU A 98 5.00 -9.82 -18.15
CA LEU A 98 4.70 -8.40 -18.28
C LEU A 98 3.19 -8.12 -18.46
N GLN A 99 2.35 -8.89 -17.78
CA GLN A 99 0.88 -8.82 -17.85
C GLN A 99 0.26 -8.31 -16.55
N TYR A 100 1.04 -7.60 -15.74
CA TYR A 100 0.59 -7.07 -14.46
C TYR A 100 0.26 -5.56 -14.56
N SER A 101 -0.66 -5.12 -13.73
CA SER A 101 -1.31 -3.83 -13.80
C SER A 101 -1.42 -3.19 -12.41
N LEU A 102 -2.02 -2.00 -12.33
CA LEU A 102 -2.36 -1.41 -11.03
C LEU A 102 -3.48 -2.18 -10.32
N GLU A 103 -4.34 -2.91 -11.05
CA GLU A 103 -5.38 -3.73 -10.43
C GLU A 103 -4.76 -4.88 -9.63
N ASP A 104 -3.70 -5.51 -10.14
CA ASP A 104 -2.96 -6.54 -9.42
C ASP A 104 -2.37 -6.03 -8.08
N ILE A 105 -2.13 -4.73 -7.96
CA ILE A 105 -1.67 -4.09 -6.73
C ILE A 105 -2.81 -3.96 -5.73
N VAL A 106 -4.00 -3.57 -6.19
CA VAL A 106 -5.22 -3.56 -5.37
C VAL A 106 -5.50 -4.98 -4.87
N GLU A 107 -5.47 -5.98 -5.76
CA GLU A 107 -5.63 -7.39 -5.41
C GLU A 107 -4.59 -7.85 -4.38
N THR A 108 -3.34 -7.40 -4.51
CA THR A 108 -2.28 -7.72 -3.54
C THR A 108 -2.59 -7.16 -2.16
N ILE A 109 -3.08 -5.91 -2.08
CA ILE A 109 -3.49 -5.31 -0.81
C ILE A 109 -4.64 -6.11 -0.19
N ASP A 110 -5.64 -6.47 -0.98
CA ASP A 110 -6.80 -7.24 -0.53
C ASP A 110 -6.41 -8.63 -0.05
N PHE A 111 -5.55 -9.32 -0.78
CA PHE A 111 -5.04 -10.63 -0.40
C PHE A 111 -4.31 -10.58 0.95
N ILE A 112 -3.40 -9.61 1.12
CA ILE A 112 -2.66 -9.46 2.38
C ILE A 112 -3.60 -9.10 3.51
N GLY A 113 -4.59 -8.23 3.28
CA GLY A 113 -5.57 -7.83 4.29
C GLY A 113 -6.39 -9.01 4.79
N LEU A 114 -6.92 -9.83 3.88
CA LEU A 114 -7.71 -11.01 4.23
C LEU A 114 -6.89 -12.10 4.93
N ASN A 115 -5.61 -12.23 4.58
CA ASN A 115 -4.74 -13.30 5.08
C ASN A 115 -3.69 -12.82 6.09
N PHE A 116 -3.84 -11.60 6.62
CA PHE A 116 -2.79 -10.88 7.35
C PHE A 116 -2.20 -11.70 8.50
N ASN A 117 -3.07 -12.25 9.35
CA ASN A 117 -2.64 -13.01 10.52
C ASN A 117 -1.90 -14.30 10.15
N VAL A 118 -2.38 -15.03 9.14
CA VAL A 118 -1.74 -16.26 8.64
C VAL A 118 -0.39 -15.95 8.03
N MET A 119 -0.34 -14.95 7.14
CA MET A 119 0.91 -14.52 6.52
C MET A 119 1.91 -14.03 7.57
N ARG A 120 1.47 -13.24 8.55
CA ARG A 120 2.33 -12.75 9.64
C ARG A 120 2.91 -13.89 10.45
N LYS A 121 2.12 -14.92 10.75
CA LYS A 121 2.59 -16.12 11.45
C LYS A 121 3.66 -16.86 10.63
N ASN A 122 3.45 -17.00 9.33
CA ASN A 122 4.33 -17.82 8.47
C ASN A 122 5.62 -17.09 8.05
N TYR A 123 5.55 -15.79 7.79
CA TYR A 123 6.64 -15.02 7.19
C TYR A 123 7.17 -13.89 8.10
N GLY A 124 6.51 -13.62 9.23
CA GLY A 124 6.87 -12.54 10.15
C GLY A 124 6.93 -11.20 9.42
N LYS A 125 8.04 -10.47 9.64
CA LYS A 125 8.30 -9.17 9.02
C LYS A 125 8.38 -9.19 7.49
N LYS A 126 8.56 -10.37 6.87
CA LYS A 126 8.65 -10.47 5.41
C LYS A 126 7.32 -10.19 4.71
N ILE A 127 6.17 -10.23 5.41
CA ILE A 127 4.86 -9.83 4.84
C ILE A 127 4.85 -8.37 4.36
N GLY A 128 5.80 -7.54 4.80
CA GLY A 128 5.98 -6.19 4.31
C GLY A 128 6.68 -6.10 2.94
N LEU A 129 7.21 -7.19 2.38
CA LEU A 129 7.91 -7.14 1.08
C LEU A 129 7.00 -6.76 -0.09
N PRO A 130 5.77 -7.30 -0.25
CA PRO A 130 4.88 -6.84 -1.31
C PRO A 130 4.55 -5.35 -1.21
N LEU A 131 4.49 -4.79 0.02
CA LEU A 131 4.27 -3.36 0.23
C LEU A 131 5.42 -2.49 -0.32
N LYS A 132 6.63 -3.05 -0.50
CA LYS A 132 7.72 -2.35 -1.19
C LYS A 132 7.45 -2.15 -2.67
N ASN A 133 6.72 -3.07 -3.32
CA ASN A 133 6.30 -2.88 -4.71
C ASN A 133 5.32 -1.72 -4.78
N ILE A 134 4.37 -1.67 -3.85
CA ILE A 134 3.39 -0.57 -3.75
C ILE A 134 4.09 0.77 -3.56
N GLU A 135 5.07 0.84 -2.65
CA GLU A 135 5.89 2.03 -2.41
C GLU A 135 6.59 2.51 -3.70
N GLU A 136 7.16 1.59 -4.48
CA GLU A 136 7.86 1.92 -5.73
C GLU A 136 6.91 2.43 -6.80
N ILE A 137 5.74 1.82 -6.94
CA ILE A 137 4.72 2.26 -7.91
C ILE A 137 4.28 3.68 -7.64
N LEU A 138 4.07 4.03 -6.37
CA LEU A 138 3.70 5.40 -5.99
C LEU A 138 4.77 6.44 -6.36
N ARG A 139 6.02 6.05 -6.60
CA ARG A 139 7.11 6.94 -7.09
C ARG A 139 7.02 7.21 -8.59
N GLU A 140 6.52 6.25 -9.34
CA GLU A 140 6.46 6.30 -10.80
C GLU A 140 5.09 6.74 -11.33
N CYS A 141 4.07 6.72 -10.48
CA CYS A 141 2.74 7.20 -10.81
C CYS A 141 2.64 8.73 -10.89
N VAL A 142 1.64 9.18 -11.64
CA VAL A 142 1.26 10.59 -11.75
C VAL A 142 -0.22 10.74 -11.34
N VAL A 143 -0.56 11.86 -10.72
CA VAL A 143 -1.95 12.20 -10.36
C VAL A 143 -2.71 12.69 -11.59
N ILE A 144 -3.91 12.15 -11.83
CA ILE A 144 -4.78 12.55 -12.96
C ILE A 144 -5.96 13.43 -12.56
N ASN A 145 -6.35 13.40 -11.29
CA ASN A 145 -7.53 14.12 -10.82
C ASN A 145 -7.27 14.76 -9.45
N ASN A 146 -6.36 15.72 -9.44
CA ASN A 146 -5.85 16.31 -8.20
C ASN A 146 -6.95 17.02 -7.40
N GLU A 147 -7.88 17.70 -8.08
CA GLU A 147 -8.99 18.39 -7.41
C GLU A 147 -9.93 17.44 -6.67
N GLN A 148 -10.30 16.31 -7.28
CA GLN A 148 -11.11 15.30 -6.59
C GLN A 148 -10.30 14.55 -5.54
N LEU A 149 -9.03 14.28 -5.80
CA LEU A 149 -8.13 13.64 -4.84
C LEU A 149 -8.02 14.48 -3.56
N ILE A 150 -7.81 15.79 -3.65
CA ILE A 150 -7.72 16.68 -2.48
C ILE A 150 -8.99 16.63 -1.62
N LYS A 151 -10.17 16.46 -2.23
CA LYS A 151 -11.45 16.30 -1.51
C LYS A 151 -11.53 15.02 -0.67
N LEU A 152 -10.70 14.02 -0.94
CA LEU A 152 -10.59 12.82 -0.10
C LEU A 152 -9.73 13.03 1.14
N GLY A 153 -9.01 14.15 1.29
CA GLY A 153 -8.19 14.45 2.46
C GLY A 153 -8.95 14.22 3.79
N PRO A 154 -10.11 14.87 4.02
CA PRO A 154 -10.91 14.64 5.22
C PRO A 154 -11.36 13.17 5.39
N VAL A 155 -11.66 12.47 4.29
CA VAL A 155 -12.04 11.04 4.34
C VAL A 155 -10.85 10.19 4.80
N PHE A 156 -9.66 10.43 4.26
CA PHE A 156 -8.42 9.74 4.65
C PHE A 156 -8.05 10.05 6.10
N ALA A 157 -8.18 11.31 6.54
CA ALA A 157 -7.95 11.71 7.92
C ALA A 157 -8.89 10.96 8.88
N GLU A 158 -10.17 10.82 8.53
CA GLU A 158 -11.13 10.10 9.35
C GLU A 158 -10.85 8.58 9.41
N ARG A 159 -10.38 7.98 8.31
CA ARG A 159 -9.87 6.59 8.33
C ARG A 159 -8.73 6.43 9.32
N ILE A 160 -7.77 7.35 9.32
CA ILE A 160 -6.66 7.32 10.28
C ILE A 160 -7.15 7.51 11.71
N ASN A 161 -8.09 8.42 11.96
CA ASN A 161 -8.69 8.59 13.29
C ASN A 161 -9.31 7.30 13.80
N ARG A 162 -10.07 6.59 12.95
CA ARG A 162 -10.65 5.29 13.32
C ARG A 162 -9.57 4.31 13.75
N VAL A 163 -8.49 4.19 12.98
CA VAL A 163 -7.34 3.32 13.32
C VAL A 163 -6.67 3.73 14.63
N LEU A 164 -6.47 5.03 14.87
CA LEU A 164 -5.88 5.54 16.12
C LEU A 164 -6.74 5.26 17.36
N ASN A 165 -8.04 5.08 17.16
CA ASN A 165 -9.03 4.81 18.21
C ASN A 165 -9.44 3.33 18.32
N MET A 166 -8.95 2.47 17.42
CA MET A 166 -9.13 1.03 17.56
C MET A 166 -8.43 0.56 18.84
N LYS A 167 -9.11 -0.26 19.64
CA LYS A 167 -8.49 -0.93 20.78
C LYS A 167 -7.54 -1.99 20.23
N SER A 168 -6.24 -1.71 20.23
CA SER A 168 -5.20 -2.70 19.94
C SER A 168 -5.02 -3.70 21.08
#